data_AF-A0A383V562-F1
#
_entry.id   AF-A0A383V562-F1
#
_cell.length_a   1.000
_cell.length_b   1.000
_cell.length_c   1.000
_cell.angle_alpha   90.00
_cell.angle_beta   90.00
_cell.angle_gamma   90.00
#
_symmetry.space_group_name_H-M   'P 1'
#
loop_
_entity.id
_entity.type
_entity.pdbx_description
1 polymer ?
#
loop_
_entity_poly.entity_id
_entity_poly.type
_entity_poly.pdbx_seq_one_letter_code
_entity_poly.pdbx_strand_id
1 'polypeptide(L)'
;MFPRNPVDAFATAGLIGKRECQPAAAQQQQKHSMSSVLQFSVILLWFASLRRSGLCLDLAAISLPQWLAFLLLACYGQSLNVGIFQAIGHDGVYYGFKLGKVIPWVNGWPFDSVSHPQYVGSVLTVWGLVALVWGQAPAAALGIMAGFWTLVYVVTAVQEQYL
;
A
#
# COMPACT_ATOMS: atom_id res chain seq x y z
N MET A 1 -16.33 2.33 -13.34
CA MET A 1 -16.21 2.28 -14.82
C MET A 1 -15.51 3.56 -15.25
N PHE A 2 -14.18 3.56 -15.26
CA PHE A 2 -13.42 4.76 -15.56
C PHE A 2 -13.67 5.20 -17.01
N PRO A 3 -13.93 6.50 -17.26
CA PRO A 3 -14.40 6.97 -18.56
C PRO A 3 -13.39 6.72 -19.67
N ARG A 4 -13.90 6.33 -20.84
CA ARG A 4 -13.13 6.20 -22.09
C ARG A 4 -12.52 7.55 -22.46
N ASN A 5 -11.23 7.50 -22.76
CA ASN A 5 -10.38 8.55 -23.35
C ASN A 5 -11.07 9.65 -24.16
N PRO A 6 -10.52 10.86 -24.06
CA PRO A 6 -10.26 11.71 -25.22
C PRO A 6 -8.76 12.04 -25.28
N VAL A 7 -7.92 11.17 -25.88
CA VAL A 7 -6.47 11.46 -26.07
C VAL A 7 -6.16 12.09 -27.44
N ASP A 8 -7.15 12.34 -28.28
CA ASP A 8 -6.89 12.79 -29.66
C ASP A 8 -6.85 14.32 -29.84
N ALA A 9 -6.76 15.11 -28.76
CA ALA A 9 -6.88 16.57 -28.86
C ALA A 9 -5.57 17.37 -28.64
N PHE A 10 -4.43 16.76 -28.33
CA PHE A 10 -3.20 17.52 -27.99
C PHE A 10 -1.95 17.04 -28.73
N ALA A 11 -2.01 16.97 -30.06
CA ALA A 11 -0.85 16.71 -30.91
C ALA A 11 -0.60 17.86 -31.91
N THR A 12 -0.54 19.11 -31.43
CA THR A 12 -0.01 20.24 -32.22
C THR A 12 0.37 21.41 -31.31
N ALA A 13 1.56 21.33 -30.70
CA ALA A 13 2.31 22.52 -30.28
C ALA A 13 3.76 22.12 -29.98
N GLY A 14 4.62 22.35 -30.96
CA GLY A 14 6.06 22.22 -30.80
C GLY A 14 6.62 23.23 -29.80
N LEU A 15 7.74 22.82 -29.20
CA LEU A 15 8.92 23.63 -28.88
C LEU A 15 8.66 25.03 -28.31
N ILE A 16 8.88 25.18 -27.00
CA ILE A 16 9.62 26.28 -26.33
C ILE A 16 9.34 26.16 -24.82
N GLY A 17 10.40 26.08 -24.03
CA GLY A 17 10.33 26.28 -22.58
C GLY A 17 10.92 25.13 -21.77
N LYS A 18 12.25 25.18 -21.58
CA LYS A 18 12.84 24.77 -20.30
C LYS A 18 12.10 25.57 -19.22
N ARG A 19 11.08 24.99 -18.60
CA ARG A 19 10.57 25.43 -17.31
C ARG A 19 11.30 24.60 -16.27
N GLU A 20 12.09 25.22 -15.42
CA GLU A 20 12.52 24.61 -14.16
C GLU A 20 11.30 23.98 -13.45
N CYS A 21 11.16 22.66 -13.53
CA CYS A 21 10.06 21.91 -12.92
C CYS A 21 10.61 20.95 -11.87
N GLN A 22 11.38 21.47 -10.90
CA GLN A 22 12.01 20.60 -9.90
C GLN A 22 12.25 21.22 -8.52
N PRO A 23 11.18 21.65 -7.82
CA PRO A 23 11.17 21.56 -6.35
C PRO A 23 9.98 20.76 -5.77
N ALA A 24 8.86 20.60 -6.51
CA ALA A 24 7.65 19.97 -5.99
C ALA A 24 7.76 18.45 -5.83
N ALA A 25 8.43 17.76 -6.78
CA ALA A 25 8.59 16.30 -6.75
C ALA A 25 9.44 15.84 -5.54
N ALA A 26 10.51 16.57 -5.21
CA ALA A 26 11.35 16.28 -4.05
C ALA A 26 10.60 16.51 -2.72
N GLN A 27 9.77 17.56 -2.64
CA GLN A 27 8.96 17.83 -1.46
C GLN A 27 7.84 16.80 -1.23
N GLN A 28 7.20 16.30 -2.29
CA GLN A 28 6.20 15.23 -2.17
C GLN A 28 6.84 13.92 -1.70
N GLN A 29 7.96 13.50 -2.30
CA GLN A 29 8.66 12.29 -1.91
C GLN A 29 9.07 12.30 -0.42
N GLN A 30 9.57 13.46 0.06
CA GLN A 30 9.99 13.62 1.45
C GLN A 30 8.80 13.64 2.43
N LYS A 31 7.68 14.27 2.06
CA LYS A 31 6.45 14.29 2.87
C LYS A 31 5.84 12.89 3.03
N HIS A 32 5.88 12.07 1.98
CA HIS A 32 5.36 10.69 2.04
C HIS A 32 6.23 9.79 2.93
N SER A 33 7.56 9.88 2.83
CA SER A 33 8.49 9.10 3.65
C SER A 33 8.29 9.32 5.16
N MET A 34 8.10 10.58 5.57
CA MET A 34 7.86 10.92 6.99
C MET A 34 6.55 10.33 7.53
N SER A 35 5.50 10.29 6.70
CA SER A 35 4.19 9.78 7.11
C SER A 35 4.19 8.26 7.33
N SER A 36 4.92 7.51 6.50
CA SER A 36 5.01 6.05 6.61
C SER A 36 5.79 5.64 7.86
N VAL A 37 6.91 6.31 8.14
CA VAL A 37 7.72 6.07 9.36
C VAL A 37 6.88 6.27 10.61
N LEU A 38 6.06 7.33 10.65
CA LEU A 38 5.16 7.58 11.77
C LEU A 38 4.14 6.46 11.93
N GLN A 39 3.50 6.01 10.84
CA GLN A 39 2.50 4.93 10.87
C GLN A 39 3.08 3.64 11.43
N PHE A 40 4.25 3.20 10.94
CA PHE A 40 4.92 2.00 11.46
C PHE A 40 5.34 2.18 12.92
N SER A 41 5.84 3.36 13.30
CA SER A 41 6.24 3.65 14.67
C SER A 41 5.06 3.57 15.64
N VAL A 42 3.89 4.10 15.25
CA VAL A 42 2.66 4.02 16.06
C VAL A 42 2.21 2.58 16.25
N ILE A 43 2.26 1.76 15.20
CA ILE A 43 1.90 0.33 15.30
C ILE A 43 2.86 -0.41 16.22
N LEU A 44 4.17 -0.16 16.09
CA LEU A 44 5.19 -0.78 16.96
C LEU A 44 5.04 -0.34 18.41
N LEU A 45 4.77 0.94 18.67
CA LEU A 45 4.52 1.47 20.00
C LEU A 45 3.24 0.90 20.61
N TRP A 46 2.16 0.80 19.83
CA TRP A 46 0.92 0.15 20.24
C TRP A 46 1.14 -1.33 20.58
N PHE A 47 1.89 -2.05 19.75
CA PHE A 47 2.21 -3.46 20.01
C PHE A 47 3.10 -3.63 21.25
N ALA A 48 4.09 -2.75 21.44
CA ALA A 48 4.94 -2.72 22.62
C ALA A 48 4.16 -2.39 23.89
N SER A 49 3.16 -1.50 23.83
CA SER A 49 2.35 -1.12 25.00
C SER A 49 1.39 -2.24 25.45
N LEU A 50 0.98 -3.12 24.53
CA LEU A 50 0.14 -4.28 24.84
C LEU A 50 0.89 -5.41 25.55
N ARG A 51 2.23 -5.41 25.56
CA ARG A 51 3.04 -6.49 26.14
C ARG A 51 3.88 -5.99 27.30
N ARG A 52 3.83 -6.69 28.44
CA ARG A 52 4.71 -6.41 29.60
C ARG A 52 6.20 -6.56 29.28
N SER A 53 6.53 -7.37 28.27
CA SER A 53 7.89 -7.62 27.77
C SER A 53 8.35 -6.63 26.68
N GLY A 54 7.53 -5.65 26.30
CA GLY A 54 7.82 -4.68 25.23
C GLY A 54 7.83 -5.30 23.82
N LEU A 55 8.81 -4.92 22.99
CA LEU A 55 8.92 -5.34 21.58
C LEU A 55 9.60 -6.70 21.37
N CYS A 56 10.06 -7.37 22.43
CA CYS A 56 10.71 -8.67 22.35
C CYS A 56 9.74 -9.74 21.83
N LEU A 57 9.89 -10.15 20.56
CA LEU A 57 9.18 -11.29 19.99
C LEU A 57 9.87 -12.57 20.45
N ASP A 58 9.09 -13.51 20.96
CA ASP A 58 9.61 -14.86 21.19
C ASP A 58 9.58 -15.59 19.85
N LEU A 59 10.71 -15.49 19.12
CA LEU A 59 10.86 -16.11 17.80
C LEU A 59 10.88 -17.64 17.90
N ALA A 60 11.29 -18.20 19.03
CA ALA A 60 11.30 -19.65 19.25
C ALA A 60 9.89 -20.21 19.47
N ALA A 61 8.95 -19.39 19.96
CA ALA A 61 7.54 -19.75 20.08
C ALA A 61 6.77 -19.68 18.76
N ILE A 62 7.34 -19.14 17.68
CA ILE A 62 6.67 -19.06 16.37
C ILE A 62 6.77 -20.41 15.66
N SER A 63 5.62 -21.02 15.44
CA SER A 63 5.52 -22.30 14.74
C SER A 63 5.76 -22.18 13.23
N LEU A 64 6.17 -23.27 12.59
CA LEU A 64 6.38 -23.32 11.14
C LEU A 64 5.15 -22.86 10.32
N PRO A 65 3.91 -23.27 10.64
CA PRO A 65 2.72 -22.78 9.93
C PRO A 65 2.56 -21.26 10.00
N GLN A 66 2.91 -20.63 11.13
CA GLN A 66 2.86 -19.17 11.26
C GLN A 66 3.87 -18.48 10.37
N TRP A 67 5.10 -19.01 10.32
CA TRP A 67 6.12 -18.53 9.39
C TRP A 67 5.68 -18.67 7.92
N LEU A 68 5.13 -19.82 7.55
CA LEU A 68 4.65 -20.06 6.18
C LEU A 68 3.49 -19.13 5.82
N ALA A 69 2.52 -18.96 6.72
CA ALA A 69 1.41 -18.04 6.52
C ALA A 69 1.89 -16.59 6.37
N PHE A 70 2.80 -16.15 7.24
CA PHE A 70 3.42 -14.82 7.14
C PHE A 70 4.13 -14.62 5.81
N LEU A 71 5.04 -15.53 5.45
CA LEU A 71 5.81 -15.43 4.22
C LEU A 71 4.91 -15.44 2.99
N LEU A 72 3.91 -16.32 2.93
CA LEU A 72 3.00 -16.38 1.80
C LEU A 72 2.21 -15.08 1.64
N LEU A 73 1.58 -14.60 2.72
CA LEU A 73 0.72 -13.42 2.69
C LEU A 73 1.54 -12.13 2.49
N ALA A 74 2.64 -11.97 3.22
CA ALA A 74 3.48 -10.79 3.14
C ALA A 74 4.24 -10.73 1.82
N CYS A 75 4.83 -11.82 1.33
CA CYS A 75 5.54 -11.80 0.05
C CYS A 75 4.58 -11.58 -1.11
N TYR A 76 3.42 -12.24 -1.12
CA TYR A 76 2.43 -11.99 -2.17
C TYR A 76 1.91 -10.55 -2.09
N GLY A 77 1.55 -10.06 -0.91
CA GLY A 77 1.07 -8.69 -0.74
C GLY A 77 2.10 -7.63 -1.11
N GLN A 78 3.36 -7.81 -0.73
CA GLN A 78 4.44 -6.89 -1.12
C GLN A 78 4.77 -6.98 -2.61
N SER A 79 4.66 -8.16 -3.23
CA SER A 79 4.85 -8.31 -4.68
C SER A 79 3.81 -7.52 -5.49
N LEU A 80 2.56 -7.44 -4.99
CA LEU A 80 1.53 -6.58 -5.56
C LEU A 80 1.93 -5.11 -5.45
N ASN A 81 2.32 -4.65 -4.25
CA ASN A 81 2.74 -3.26 -4.03
C ASN A 81 3.92 -2.87 -4.93
N VAL A 82 4.97 -3.71 -4.98
CA VAL A 82 6.15 -3.49 -5.83
C VAL A 82 5.75 -3.48 -7.31
N GLY A 83 4.88 -4.41 -7.74
CA GLY A 83 4.40 -4.48 -9.12
C GLY A 83 3.73 -3.18 -9.57
N ILE A 84 2.95 -2.52 -8.70
CA ILE A 84 2.31 -1.23 -9.04
C ILE A 84 3.37 -0.14 -9.22
N PHE A 85 4.33 -0.03 -8.30
CA PHE A 85 5.41 0.94 -8.43
C PHE A 85 6.22 0.72 -9.70
N GLN A 86 6.45 -0.52 -10.11
CA GLN A 86 7.12 -0.86 -11.37
C GLN A 86 6.26 -0.51 -12.60
N ALA A 87 4.95 -0.70 -12.53
CA ALA A 87 4.04 -0.52 -13.66
C ALA A 87 3.70 0.96 -13.93
N ILE A 88 3.39 1.75 -12.90
CA ILE A 88 2.89 3.13 -13.05
C ILE A 88 3.74 4.19 -12.36
N GLY A 89 4.83 3.78 -11.69
CA GLY A 89 5.75 4.69 -11.03
C GLY A 89 5.16 5.43 -9.82
N HIS A 90 5.98 6.26 -9.19
CA HIS A 90 5.57 7.07 -8.03
C HIS A 90 4.42 8.03 -8.38
N ASP A 91 4.49 8.68 -9.56
CA ASP A 91 3.45 9.60 -10.02
C ASP A 91 2.10 8.88 -10.21
N GLY A 92 2.10 7.63 -10.68
CA GLY A 92 0.87 6.83 -10.80
C GLY A 92 0.28 6.47 -9.44
N VAL A 93 1.13 6.04 -8.50
CA VAL A 93 0.70 5.62 -7.17
C VAL A 93 0.12 6.78 -6.34
N TYR A 94 0.72 7.96 -6.42
CA TYR A 94 0.32 9.11 -5.59
C TYR A 94 -0.61 10.09 -6.30
N TYR A 95 -1.49 9.59 -7.17
CA TYR A 95 -2.51 10.38 -7.88
C TYR A 95 -1.95 11.55 -8.71
N GLY A 96 -0.76 11.38 -9.30
CA GLY A 96 -0.12 12.38 -10.16
C GLY A 96 -0.98 12.82 -11.34
N PHE A 97 -1.92 11.98 -11.80
CA PHE A 97 -2.90 12.38 -12.83
C PHE A 97 -3.76 13.57 -12.40
N LYS A 98 -4.09 13.70 -11.10
CA LYS A 98 -4.81 14.86 -10.55
C LYS A 98 -3.96 16.14 -10.59
N LEU A 99 -2.65 15.98 -10.71
CA LEU A 99 -1.67 17.05 -10.83
C LEU A 99 -1.23 17.28 -12.29
N GLY A 100 -1.95 16.70 -13.27
CA GLY A 100 -1.67 16.86 -14.70
C GLY A 100 -0.54 15.99 -15.24
N LYS A 101 -0.07 14.98 -14.48
CA LYS A 101 0.90 14.00 -14.97
C LYS A 101 0.21 12.97 -15.87
N VAL A 102 0.86 12.60 -16.96
CA VAL A 102 0.41 11.49 -17.82
C VAL A 102 0.85 10.18 -17.18
N ILE A 103 -0.11 9.34 -16.79
CA ILE A 103 0.13 8.03 -16.18
C ILE A 103 -0.17 6.95 -17.22
N PRO A 104 0.74 5.99 -17.45
CA PRO A 104 0.50 4.91 -18.41
C PRO A 104 -0.65 4.02 -17.94
N TRP A 105 -1.54 3.66 -18.87
CA TRP A 105 -2.56 2.66 -18.62
C TRP A 105 -1.95 1.26 -18.80
N VAL A 106 -2.01 0.43 -17.76
CA VAL A 106 -1.38 -0.90 -17.74
C VAL A 106 -2.44 -1.96 -17.51
N ASN A 107 -2.47 -2.99 -18.37
CA ASN A 107 -3.43 -4.10 -18.30
C ASN A 107 -2.79 -5.44 -17.89
N GLY A 108 -1.53 -5.42 -17.42
CA GLY A 108 -0.82 -6.61 -16.95
C GLY A 108 -0.64 -6.60 -15.43
N TRP A 109 0.24 -7.48 -14.95
CA TRP A 109 0.58 -7.58 -13.53
C TRP A 109 0.92 -6.20 -12.91
N PRO A 110 0.38 -5.85 -11.73
CA PRO A 110 -0.53 -6.63 -10.88
C PRO A 110 -2.03 -6.34 -11.08
N PHE A 111 -2.40 -5.54 -12.08
CA PHE A 111 -3.77 -5.06 -12.28
C PHE A 111 -4.72 -6.11 -12.88
N ASP A 112 -4.17 -7.16 -13.49
CA ASP A 112 -4.91 -8.31 -14.01
C ASP A 112 -5.24 -9.37 -12.94
N SER A 113 -4.50 -9.38 -11.82
CA SER A 113 -4.66 -10.40 -10.79
C SER A 113 -5.73 -10.06 -9.75
N VAL A 114 -5.85 -8.79 -9.37
CA VAL A 114 -6.82 -8.32 -8.35
C VAL A 114 -7.26 -6.90 -8.70
N SER A 115 -8.49 -6.53 -8.31
CA SER A 115 -9.06 -5.22 -8.68
C SER A 115 -8.33 -4.02 -8.06
N HIS A 116 -7.79 -4.17 -6.84
CA HIS A 116 -7.14 -3.08 -6.11
C HIS A 116 -5.80 -3.57 -5.51
N PRO A 117 -4.76 -3.77 -6.33
CA PRO A 117 -3.55 -4.49 -5.92
C PRO A 117 -2.83 -3.84 -4.73
N GLN A 118 -2.90 -2.52 -4.57
CA GLN A 118 -2.24 -1.83 -3.46
C GLN A 118 -2.96 -2.05 -2.12
N TYR A 119 -4.30 -2.00 -2.15
CA TYR A 119 -5.10 -2.20 -0.96
C TYR A 119 -5.06 -3.66 -0.52
N VAL A 120 -5.18 -4.59 -1.48
CA VAL A 120 -5.03 -6.01 -1.23
C VAL A 120 -3.62 -6.31 -0.69
N GLY A 121 -2.57 -5.73 -1.29
CA GLY A 121 -1.20 -5.92 -0.82
C GLY A 121 -0.98 -5.47 0.62
N SER A 122 -1.51 -4.30 0.97
CA SER A 122 -1.47 -3.76 2.35
C SER A 122 -2.22 -4.65 3.35
N VAL A 123 -3.45 -5.07 3.03
CA VAL A 123 -4.28 -5.92 3.88
C VAL A 123 -3.64 -7.29 4.09
N LEU A 124 -3.13 -7.92 3.04
CA LEU A 124 -2.42 -9.21 3.15
C LEU A 124 -1.18 -9.11 4.04
N THR A 125 -0.45 -8.00 3.97
CA THR A 125 0.72 -7.78 4.85
C THR A 125 0.30 -7.70 6.31
N VAL A 126 -0.81 -7.01 6.63
CA VAL A 126 -1.38 -6.96 7.99
C VAL A 126 -1.80 -8.35 8.46
N TRP A 127 -2.51 -9.12 7.63
CA TRP A 127 -2.91 -10.49 7.95
C TRP A 127 -1.70 -11.42 8.15
N GLY A 128 -0.65 -11.27 7.34
CA GLY A 128 0.61 -11.99 7.53
C GLY A 128 1.23 -11.70 8.89
N LEU A 129 1.32 -10.42 9.28
CA LEU A 129 1.85 -10.03 10.59
C LEU A 129 1.00 -10.56 11.73
N VAL A 130 -0.33 -10.51 11.61
CA VAL A 130 -1.26 -11.09 12.59
C VAL A 130 -1.06 -12.59 12.74
N ALA A 131 -0.87 -13.33 11.64
CA ALA A 131 -0.57 -14.75 11.67
C ALA A 131 0.78 -15.03 12.36
N LEU A 132 1.81 -14.23 12.06
CA LEU A 132 3.14 -14.37 12.64
C LEU A 132 3.14 -14.22 14.17
N VAL A 133 2.44 -13.21 14.68
CA VAL A 133 2.40 -12.89 16.12
C VAL A 133 1.21 -13.52 16.85
N TRP A 134 0.48 -14.41 16.18
CA TRP A 134 -0.66 -15.11 16.78
C TRP A 134 -0.22 -15.87 18.05
N GLY A 135 -0.95 -15.69 19.15
CA GLY A 135 -0.59 -16.25 20.46
C GLY A 135 0.44 -15.43 21.26
N GLN A 136 1.13 -14.46 20.66
CA GLN A 136 2.05 -13.56 21.37
C GLN A 136 1.41 -12.23 21.81
N ALA A 137 0.18 -11.95 21.38
CA ALA A 137 -0.59 -10.77 21.75
C ALA A 137 -2.07 -11.14 21.95
N PRO A 138 -2.86 -10.29 22.65
CA PRO A 138 -4.27 -10.56 22.88
C PRO A 138 -5.03 -10.74 21.55
N ALA A 139 -5.72 -11.87 21.38
CA ALA A 139 -6.41 -12.20 20.13
C ALA A 139 -7.43 -11.13 19.72
N ALA A 140 -8.12 -10.50 20.69
CA ALA A 140 -9.04 -9.40 20.42
C ALA A 140 -8.35 -8.18 19.80
N ALA A 141 -7.15 -7.82 20.28
CA ALA A 141 -6.40 -6.69 19.73
C ALA A 141 -5.93 -6.96 18.29
N LEU A 142 -5.43 -8.17 18.04
CA LEU A 142 -5.04 -8.60 16.68
C LEU A 142 -6.26 -8.66 15.74
N GLY A 143 -7.39 -9.16 16.22
CA GLY A 143 -8.65 -9.20 15.47
C GLY A 143 -9.17 -7.80 15.13
N ILE A 144 -9.11 -6.85 16.06
CA ILE A 144 -9.47 -5.45 15.81
C ILE A 144 -8.55 -4.85 14.74
N MET A 145 -7.24 -5.08 14.82
CA MET A 145 -6.29 -4.59 13.81
C MET A 145 -6.63 -5.15 12.42
N ALA A 146 -6.74 -6.47 12.28
CA ALA A 146 -7.04 -7.13 11.01
C ALA A 146 -8.42 -6.69 10.45
N GLY A 147 -9.43 -6.61 11.32
CA GLY A 147 -10.77 -6.19 10.99
C GLY A 147 -10.81 -4.73 10.53
N PHE A 148 -10.12 -3.82 11.24
CA PHE A 148 -10.04 -2.41 10.88
C PHE A 148 -9.43 -2.21 9.48
N TRP A 149 -8.27 -2.80 9.20
CA TRP A 149 -7.63 -2.65 7.90
C TRP A 149 -8.45 -3.27 6.76
N THR A 150 -9.09 -4.42 7.02
CA THR A 150 -9.99 -5.04 6.05
C THR A 150 -11.22 -4.17 5.80
N LEU A 151 -11.80 -3.57 6.84
CA LEU A 151 -12.94 -2.66 6.71
C LEU A 151 -12.58 -1.40 5.93
N VAL A 152 -11.44 -0.76 6.22
CA VAL A 152 -10.96 0.41 5.47
C VAL A 152 -10.80 0.06 3.99
N TYR A 153 -10.24 -1.11 3.67
CA TYR A 153 -10.18 -1.57 2.29
C TYR A 153 -11.57 -1.71 1.67
N VAL A 154 -12.51 -2.43 2.32
CA VAL A 154 -13.86 -2.64 1.79
C VAL A 154 -14.57 -1.30 1.54
N VAL A 155 -14.52 -0.37 2.49
CA VAL A 155 -15.12 0.96 2.33
C VAL A 155 -14.51 1.70 1.14
N THR A 156 -13.18 1.67 1.00
CA THR A 156 -12.48 2.35 -0.10
C THR A 156 -12.82 1.70 -1.45
N ALA A 157 -12.86 0.37 -1.51
CA ALA A 157 -13.23 -0.37 -2.72
C ALA A 157 -14.68 -0.10 -3.14
N VAL A 158 -15.60 0.00 -2.17
CA VAL A 158 -16.99 0.41 -2.42
C VAL A 158 -17.03 1.85 -2.95
N GLN A 159 -16.31 2.78 -2.32
CA GLN A 159 -16.24 4.16 -2.78
C GLN A 159 -15.73 4.25 -4.23
N GLU A 160 -14.67 3.51 -4.57
CA GLU A 160 -14.09 3.49 -5.92
C GLU A 160 -15.00 2.83 -6.98
N GLN A 161 -15.90 1.95 -6.56
CA GLN A 161 -16.87 1.32 -7.47
C GLN A 161 -18.06 2.23 -7.81
N TYR A 162 -18.50 3.06 -6.85
CA TYR A 162 -19.72 3.86 -6.98
C TYR A 162 -19.50 5.35 -7.22
N LEU A 163 -18.29 5.89 -6.98
CA LEU A 163 -17.91 7.29 -7.22
C LEU A 163 -16.92 7.40 -8.38
#